data_AF-A0A7W1KG04-F1
#
_entry.id   AF-A0A7W1KG04-F1
#
_cell.length_a   1.000
_cell.length_b   1.000
_cell.length_c   1.000
_cell.angle_alpha   90.00
_cell.angle_beta   90.00
_cell.angle_gamma   90.00
#
_symmetry.space_group_name_H-M   'P 1'
#
loop_
_entity.id
_entity.type
_entity.pdbx_description
1 polymer ?
#
loop_
_entity_poly.entity_id
_entity_poly.type
_entity_poly.pdbx_seq_one_letter_code
_entity_poly.pdbx_strand_id
1 'polypeptide(L)'
;MVKIQPRLTDLFALIDKVPGYPVSSEELVELAIEEGSDFTVEEFYRSFPSGQDFKTIDELQARSEQVALMNQDEPNQPYENWLAPEED
;
A
#
# COMPACT_ATOMS: atom_id res chain seq x y z
N MET A 1 0.21 18.23 -0.90
CA MET A 1 -0.18 16.85 -1.24
C MET A 1 -0.64 16.19 0.05
N VAL A 2 -1.88 15.73 0.11
CA VAL A 2 -2.40 15.03 1.29
C VAL A 2 -1.68 13.69 1.36
N LYS A 3 -1.01 13.39 2.48
CA LYS A 3 -0.48 12.04 2.73
C LYS A 3 -1.67 11.12 2.92
N ILE A 4 -2.06 10.44 1.85
CA ILE A 4 -3.09 9.40 1.86
C ILE A 4 -2.40 8.15 2.44
N GLN A 5 -2.34 8.05 3.77
CA GLN A 5 -1.80 6.89 4.46
C GLN A 5 -2.91 6.21 5.24
N PRO A 6 -3.34 4.99 4.87
CA PRO A 6 -4.26 4.22 5.69
C PRO A 6 -3.59 3.81 6.99
N ARG A 7 -4.37 3.56 8.04
CA ARG A 7 -3.83 2.99 9.27
C ARG A 7 -3.55 1.51 9.05
N LEU A 8 -2.51 0.98 9.69
CA LEU A 8 -2.22 -0.46 9.67
C LEU A 8 -3.43 -1.30 10.13
N THR A 9 -4.20 -0.78 11.10
CA THR A 9 -5.44 -1.44 11.56
C THR A 9 -6.48 -1.57 10.47
N ASP A 10 -6.59 -0.58 9.57
CA ASP A 10 -7.58 -0.57 8.49
C ASP A 10 -7.15 -1.52 7.37
N LEU A 11 -5.85 -1.58 7.05
CA LEU A 11 -5.27 -2.57 6.15
C LEU A 11 -5.50 -3.99 6.68
N PHE A 12 -5.21 -4.23 7.95
CA PHE A 12 -5.40 -5.55 8.57
C PHE A 12 -6.86 -5.97 8.66
N ALA A 13 -7.77 -5.02 8.90
CA ALA A 13 -9.20 -5.29 8.89
C ALA A 13 -9.69 -5.74 7.51
N LEU A 14 -9.11 -5.23 6.43
CA LEU A 14 -9.39 -5.72 5.08
C LEU A 14 -8.79 -7.11 4.84
N ILE A 15 -7.53 -7.31 5.25
CA ILE A 15 -6.83 -8.58 5.08
C ILE A 15 -7.57 -9.74 5.76
N ASP A 16 -8.14 -9.52 6.94
CA ASP A 16 -8.92 -10.53 7.67
C ASP A 16 -10.18 -10.98 6.91
N LYS A 17 -10.68 -10.13 6.00
CA LYS A 17 -11.86 -10.39 5.17
C LYS A 17 -11.54 -11.04 3.84
N VAL A 18 -10.26 -11.26 3.53
CA VAL A 18 -9.85 -11.91 2.27
C VAL A 18 -10.42 -13.34 2.24
N PRO A 19 -11.25 -13.70 1.25
CA PRO A 19 -11.97 -14.97 1.23
C PRO A 19 -11.09 -16.18 0.94
N GLY A 20 -9.91 -15.97 0.35
CA GLY A 20 -8.97 -17.03 0.02
C GLY A 20 -7.66 -16.52 -0.57
N TYR A 21 -6.66 -17.39 -0.63
CA TYR A 21 -5.37 -17.13 -1.24
C TYR A 21 -5.08 -18.13 -2.37
N PRO A 22 -4.34 -17.74 -3.42
CA PRO A 22 -3.73 -16.42 -3.62
C PRO A 22 -4.76 -15.32 -3.90
N VAL A 23 -4.43 -14.09 -3.52
CA VAL A 23 -5.23 -12.89 -3.81
C VAL A 23 -4.35 -11.86 -4.50
N SER A 24 -4.87 -11.21 -5.53
CA SER A 24 -4.16 -10.15 -6.25
C SER A 24 -4.36 -8.78 -5.59
N SER A 25 -3.45 -7.84 -5.85
CA SER A 25 -3.64 -6.44 -5.45
C SER A 25 -4.92 -5.81 -6.02
N GLU A 26 -5.33 -6.22 -7.22
CA GLU A 26 -6.57 -5.77 -7.88
C GLU A 26 -7.81 -6.28 -7.12
N GLU A 27 -7.84 -7.57 -6.76
CA GLU A 27 -8.92 -8.14 -5.94
C GLU A 27 -8.99 -7.49 -4.55
N LEU A 28 -7.86 -7.08 -3.97
CA LEU A 28 -7.85 -6.33 -2.70
C LEU A 28 -8.46 -4.93 -2.85
N VAL A 29 -8.25 -4.26 -3.98
CA VAL A 29 -8.91 -2.98 -4.27
C VAL A 29 -10.41 -3.18 -4.44
N GLU A 30 -10.83 -4.22 -5.17
CA GLU A 30 -12.25 -4.57 -5.33
C GLU A 30 -12.88 -4.87 -3.97
N LEU A 31 -12.24 -5.71 -3.15
CA LEU A 31 -12.70 -6.04 -1.80
C LEU A 31 -12.78 -4.80 -0.91
N ALA A 32 -11.82 -3.87 -1.02
CA ALA A 32 -11.85 -2.61 -0.27
C ALA A 32 -13.09 -1.77 -0.62
N ILE A 33 -13.45 -1.70 -1.91
CA ILE A 33 -14.64 -1.00 -2.41
C ILE A 33 -15.92 -1.71 -1.93
N GLU A 34 -15.98 -3.05 -2.05
CA GLU A 34 -17.14 -3.84 -1.65
C GLU A 34 -17.43 -3.74 -0.15
N GLU A 35 -16.37 -3.75 0.67
CA GLU A 35 -16.47 -3.65 2.13
C GLU A 35 -16.67 -2.20 2.63
N GLY A 36 -16.69 -1.21 1.72
CA GLY A 36 -16.82 0.20 2.07
C GLY A 36 -15.65 0.72 2.90
N SER A 37 -14.44 0.25 2.59
CA SER A 37 -13.20 0.70 3.23
C SER A 37 -12.90 2.16 2.92
N ASP A 38 -12.00 2.76 3.69
CA ASP A 38 -11.57 4.13 3.43
C ASP A 38 -10.82 4.21 2.09
N PHE A 39 -11.00 5.32 1.37
CA PHE A 39 -10.33 5.58 0.10
C PHE A 39 -8.79 5.44 0.19
N THR A 40 -8.22 5.70 1.36
CA THR A 40 -6.78 5.52 1.61
C THR A 40 -6.33 4.06 1.52
N VAL A 41 -7.19 3.11 1.85
CA VAL A 41 -6.94 1.66 1.76
C VAL A 41 -6.99 1.20 0.30
N GLU A 42 -7.98 1.68 -0.46
CA GLU A 42 -8.09 1.40 -1.89
C GLU A 42 -6.84 1.88 -2.65
N GLU A 43 -6.44 3.14 -2.44
CA GLU A 43 -5.27 3.72 -3.11
C GLU A 43 -3.96 3.03 -2.67
N PHE A 44 -3.89 2.55 -1.43
CA PHE A 44 -2.75 1.78 -0.96
C PHE A 44 -2.58 0.49 -1.74
N TYR A 45 -3.64 -0.32 -1.88
CA TYR A 45 -3.54 -1.56 -2.66
C TYR A 45 -3.38 -1.32 -4.16
N ARG A 46 -3.93 -0.21 -4.68
CA ARG A 46 -3.71 0.23 -6.06
C ARG A 46 -2.26 0.66 -6.34
N SER A 47 -1.49 1.04 -5.32
CA SER A 47 -0.08 1.41 -5.46
C SER A 47 0.85 0.21 -5.69
N PHE A 48 0.39 -1.02 -5.44
CA PHE A 48 1.17 -2.21 -5.73
C PHE A 48 1.31 -2.44 -7.24
N PRO A 49 2.38 -3.11 -7.69
CA PRO A 49 2.52 -3.50 -9.09
C PRO A 49 1.30 -4.31 -9.56
N SER A 50 0.80 -4.03 -10.77
CA SER A 50 -0.27 -4.82 -11.38
C SER A 50 0.15 -6.28 -11.51
N GLY A 51 -0.76 -7.20 -11.19
CA GLY A 51 -0.46 -8.65 -11.14
C GLY A 51 0.41 -9.09 -9.95
N GLN A 52 0.56 -8.26 -8.92
CA GLN A 52 1.14 -8.70 -7.65
C GLN A 52 0.14 -9.61 -6.93
N ASP A 53 0.49 -10.89 -6.84
CA ASP A 53 -0.24 -11.88 -6.05
C ASP A 53 0.38 -12.06 -4.67
N PHE A 54 -0.46 -12.26 -3.67
CA PHE A 54 -0.07 -12.64 -2.32
C PHE A 54 -0.56 -14.06 -2.06
N LYS A 55 0.36 -14.97 -1.73
CA LYS A 55 0.06 -16.41 -1.62
C LYS A 55 -0.47 -16.80 -0.26
N THR A 56 -0.24 -15.98 0.76
CA THR A 56 -0.68 -16.23 2.13
C THR A 56 -1.03 -14.93 2.83
N ILE A 57 -1.79 -15.06 3.92
CA ILE A 57 -2.09 -13.94 4.82
C ILE A 57 -0.84 -13.28 5.39
N ASP A 58 0.15 -14.09 5.77
CA ASP A 58 1.42 -13.63 6.35
C ASP A 58 2.22 -12.79 5.34
N GLU A 59 2.24 -13.21 4.06
CA GLU A 59 2.88 -12.46 2.98
C GLU A 59 2.20 -11.11 2.76
N LEU A 60 0.86 -11.10 2.73
CA LEU A 60 0.07 -9.89 2.55
C LEU A 60 0.23 -8.92 3.72
N GLN A 61 0.20 -9.41 4.96
CA GLN A 61 0.40 -8.60 6.16
C GLN A 61 1.80 -8.00 6.19
N ALA A 62 2.85 -8.83 6.04
CA ALA A 62 4.23 -8.37 6.07
C ALA A 62 4.52 -7.33 4.97
N ARG A 63 3.99 -7.53 3.75
CA ARG A 63 4.12 -6.56 2.67
C ARG A 63 3.36 -5.26 2.94
N SER A 64 2.15 -5.37 3.47
CA SER A 64 1.34 -4.20 3.84
C SER A 64 2.04 -3.37 4.93
N GLU A 65 2.61 -4.04 5.95
CA GLU A 65 3.41 -3.39 6.99
C GLU A 65 4.66 -2.72 6.42
N GLN A 66 5.43 -3.42 5.58
CA GLN A 66 6.64 -2.87 4.98
C GLN A 66 6.36 -1.61 4.17
N VAL A 67 5.34 -1.63 3.31
CA VAL A 67 4.99 -0.48 2.46
C VAL A 67 4.41 0.66 3.32
N ALA A 68 3.58 0.35 4.32
CA ALA A 68 3.06 1.36 5.23
C ALA A 68 4.17 2.03 6.06
N LEU A 69 5.17 1.26 6.53
CA LEU A 69 6.33 1.80 7.25
C LEU A 69 7.24 2.63 6.34
N MET A 70 7.51 2.18 5.11
CA MET A 70 8.27 2.96 4.12
C MET A 70 7.60 4.31 3.82
N ASN A 71 6.26 4.35 3.77
CA ASN A 71 5.51 5.59 3.61
C ASN A 71 5.53 6.47 4.89
N GLN A 72 5.63 5.86 6.09
CA GLN A 72 5.74 6.59 7.36
C GLN A 72 7.13 7.22 7.58
N ASP A 73 8.19 6.52 7.17
CA ASP A 73 9.60 6.95 7.20
C ASP A 73 9.98 7.91 6.05
N GLU A 74 9.00 8.50 5.36
CA GLU A 74 9.18 9.75 4.61
C GLU A 74 8.81 11.00 5.43
N PRO A 75 9.48 11.34 6.54
CA PRO A 75 9.64 12.73 6.89
C PRO A 75 10.75 13.30 5.98
N ASN A 76 10.38 14.20 5.08
CA ASN A 76 11.31 15.23 4.64
C ASN A 76 12.45 14.78 3.69
N GLN A 77 12.14 14.16 2.54
CA GLN A 77 12.99 14.36 1.36
C GLN A 77 12.56 15.69 0.75
N PRO A 78 13.28 16.82 1.00
CA PRO A 78 12.98 18.06 0.27
C PRO A 78 13.13 17.77 -1.22
N TYR A 79 12.21 18.29 -2.00
CA TYR A 79 12.17 18.22 -3.47
C TYR A 79 13.36 18.96 -4.13
N GLU A 80 14.49 19.15 -3.42
CA GLU A 80 15.62 20.02 -3.75
C GLU A 80 16.95 19.26 -3.96
N ASN A 81 16.93 17.96 -4.31
CA ASN A 81 18.18 17.24 -4.65
C ASN A 81 18.23 16.66 -6.08
N TRP A 82 17.35 17.10 -6.98
CA TRP A 82 17.44 16.77 -8.42
C TRP A 82 18.06 17.89 -9.28
N LEU A 83 18.69 18.89 -8.67
CA LEU A 83 19.41 19.94 -9.38
C LEU A 83 20.73 20.27 -8.66
N ALA A 84 21.80 19.56 -9.02
CA ALA A 84 23.15 20.09 -9.24
C ALA A 84 24.19 18.94 -9.36
N PRO A 85 25.29 19.12 -10.11
CA PRO A 85 25.42 19.68 -11.45
C PRO A 85 26.15 18.69 -12.40
N GLU A 86 26.06 18.92 -13.71
CA GLU A 86 26.97 18.34 -14.69
C GLU A 86 28.41 18.82 -14.41
N GLU A 87 29.32 17.94 -13.96
CA GLU A 87 30.80 18.05 -14.06
C GLU A 87 31.33 16.59 -14.01
N ASP A 88 32.02 16.01 -15.00
CA ASP A 88 33.06 16.47 -15.93
C ASP A 88 32.89 15.82 -17.33
#